data_AF-S4PHP6-F1
#
_entry.id   AF-S4PHP6-F1
#
_cell.length_a   1.000
_cell.length_b   1.000
_cell.length_c   1.000
_cell.angle_alpha   90.00
_cell.angle_beta   90.00
_cell.angle_gamma   90.00
#
_symmetry.space_group_name_H-M   'P 1'
#
loop_
_entity.id
_entity.type
_entity.pdbx_description
1 polymer ?
#
loop_
_entity_poly.entity_id
_entity_poly.type
_entity_poly.pdbx_seq_one_letter_code
_entity_poly.pdbx_strand_id
1 'polypeptide(L)'
;MRQAACHCLAKLSLARTPVHKEDTVDEWLNLIEECLSHEVQAIRERAIEALPHVFEQYLKDDNLHYGNVTAKQKRMQLVEKYCNQLSNTGVNGQFLRMGYARALGALPKFVLTEQMQLVIQSLIDCTKVTEGTQTWAEARRDAVVGLTEVCQTLGLGCGLERHVCEMRTALL
;
A
#
# COMPACT_ATOMS: atom_id res chain seq x y z
N MET A 1 15.21 -7.41 -13.53
CA MET A 1 14.27 -8.53 -13.32
C MET A 1 13.06 -8.13 -12.48
N ARG A 2 13.22 -7.49 -11.30
CA ARG A 2 12.11 -7.09 -10.41
C ARG A 2 10.94 -6.36 -11.11
N GLN A 3 11.21 -5.32 -11.90
CA GLN A 3 10.16 -4.61 -12.66
C GLN A 3 9.35 -5.53 -13.60
N ALA A 4 10.06 -6.38 -14.35
CA ALA A 4 9.42 -7.32 -15.26
C ALA A 4 8.62 -8.39 -14.52
N ALA A 5 9.08 -8.81 -13.34
CA ALA A 5 8.36 -9.75 -12.49
C ALA A 5 7.06 -9.12 -11.96
N CYS A 6 7.09 -7.91 -11.37
CA CYS A 6 5.87 -7.21 -10.96
C CYS A 6 4.90 -7.00 -12.13
N HIS A 7 5.42 -6.62 -13.31
CA HIS A 7 4.59 -6.48 -14.51
C HIS A 7 3.95 -7.81 -14.92
N CYS A 8 4.71 -8.91 -14.91
CA CYS A 8 4.19 -10.24 -15.19
C CYS A 8 3.07 -10.62 -14.21
N LEU A 9 3.28 -10.43 -12.90
CA LEU A 9 2.28 -10.70 -11.88
C LEU A 9 0.99 -9.91 -12.11
N ALA A 10 1.09 -8.63 -12.44
CA ALA A 10 -0.05 -7.80 -12.81
C ALA A 10 -0.84 -8.41 -13.99
N LYS A 11 -0.13 -8.85 -15.04
CA LYS A 11 -0.77 -9.48 -16.21
C LYS A 11 -1.41 -10.83 -15.88
N LEU A 12 -0.77 -11.65 -15.05
CA LEU A 12 -1.31 -12.94 -14.62
C LEU A 12 -2.58 -12.76 -13.78
N SER A 13 -2.60 -11.79 -12.86
CA SER A 13 -3.77 -11.42 -12.07
C SER A 13 -4.92 -10.93 -12.97
N LEU A 14 -4.63 -10.05 -13.92
CA LEU A 14 -5.63 -9.55 -14.88
C LEU A 14 -6.18 -10.65 -15.79
N ALA A 15 -5.33 -11.60 -16.20
CA ALA A 15 -5.72 -12.78 -16.96
C ALA A 15 -6.46 -13.83 -16.11
N ARG A 16 -6.61 -13.59 -14.80
CA ARG A 16 -7.25 -14.50 -13.85
C ARG A 16 -6.61 -15.89 -13.84
N THR A 17 -5.28 -15.90 -13.91
CA THR A 17 -4.52 -17.14 -14.02
C THR A 17 -4.83 -18.03 -12.80
N PRO A 18 -5.24 -19.29 -13.00
CA PRO A 18 -5.53 -20.18 -11.90
C PRO A 18 -4.25 -20.43 -11.09
N VAL A 19 -4.38 -20.36 -9.77
CA VAL A 19 -3.30 -20.65 -8.85
C VAL A 19 -3.53 -22.05 -8.28
N HIS A 20 -2.57 -22.95 -8.50
CA HIS A 20 -2.71 -24.36 -8.17
C HIS A 20 -2.05 -24.75 -6.85
N LYS A 21 -1.17 -23.91 -6.30
CA LYS A 21 -0.52 -24.12 -5.01
C LYS A 21 -0.98 -23.04 -4.03
N GLU A 22 -1.24 -23.43 -2.79
CA GLU A 22 -1.75 -22.53 -1.75
C GLU A 22 -0.80 -21.33 -1.48
N ASP A 23 0.52 -21.55 -1.59
CA ASP A 23 1.54 -20.54 -1.23
C ASP A 23 1.89 -19.57 -2.36
N THR A 24 1.43 -19.80 -3.61
CA THR A 24 1.87 -18.98 -4.76
C THR A 24 1.47 -17.51 -4.62
N VAL A 25 0.28 -17.23 -4.07
CA VAL A 25 -0.14 -15.84 -3.81
C VAL A 25 0.77 -15.18 -2.78
N ASP A 26 1.29 -15.94 -1.82
CA ASP A 26 2.18 -15.43 -0.77
C ASP A 26 3.56 -15.13 -1.32
N GLU A 27 4.10 -16.00 -2.17
CA GLU A 27 5.36 -15.74 -2.89
C GLU A 27 5.25 -14.48 -3.76
N TRP A 28 4.12 -14.29 -4.43
CA TRP A 28 3.88 -13.12 -5.28
C TRP A 28 3.78 -11.83 -4.45
N LEU A 29 3.05 -11.88 -3.33
CA LEU A 29 2.94 -10.74 -2.41
C LEU A 29 4.30 -10.41 -1.78
N ASN A 30 5.06 -11.41 -1.33
CA ASN A 30 6.40 -11.21 -0.77
C ASN A 30 7.33 -10.53 -1.79
N LEU A 31 7.32 -10.98 -3.05
CA LEU A 31 8.10 -10.34 -4.11
C LEU A 31 7.68 -8.88 -4.35
N ILE A 32 6.38 -8.59 -4.35
CA ILE A 32 5.87 -7.22 -4.50
C ILE A 32 6.31 -6.37 -3.31
N GLU A 33 6.18 -6.87 -2.09
CA GLU A 33 6.58 -6.17 -0.86
C GLU A 33 8.08 -5.87 -0.79
N GLU A 34 8.93 -6.81 -1.21
CA GLU A 34 10.37 -6.56 -1.38
C GLU A 34 10.61 -5.38 -2.35
N CYS A 35 9.86 -5.34 -3.45
CA CYS A 35 9.96 -4.27 -4.44
C CYS A 35 9.40 -2.93 -3.94
N LEU A 36 8.40 -2.92 -3.06
CA LEU A 36 7.90 -1.69 -2.42
C LEU A 36 8.98 -1.03 -1.57
N SER A 37 9.82 -1.81 -0.90
CA SER A 37 10.90 -1.29 -0.04
C SER A 37 12.19 -0.92 -0.79
N HIS A 38 12.21 -1.08 -2.12
CA HIS A 38 13.43 -0.93 -2.92
C HIS A 38 13.82 0.54 -3.10
N GLU A 39 15.13 0.86 -3.09
CA GLU A 39 15.64 2.24 -3.20
C GLU A 39 15.32 2.92 -4.55
N VAL A 40 15.32 2.14 -5.63
CA VAL A 40 14.99 2.60 -7.00
C VAL A 40 13.48 2.82 -7.17
N GLN A 41 13.09 4.06 -7.47
CA GLN A 41 11.69 4.47 -7.68
C GLN A 41 10.95 3.63 -8.73
N ALA A 42 11.54 3.40 -9.90
CA ALA A 42 10.89 2.63 -10.98
C ALA A 42 10.56 1.18 -10.58
N ILE A 43 11.29 0.59 -9.62
CA ILE A 43 10.97 -0.73 -9.06
C ILE A 43 9.74 -0.63 -8.16
N ARG A 44 9.69 0.38 -7.27
CA ARG A 44 8.52 0.63 -6.40
C ARG A 44 7.26 0.88 -7.23
N GLU A 45 7.33 1.72 -8.26
CA GLU A 45 6.18 2.05 -9.11
C GLU A 45 5.56 0.83 -9.79
N ARG A 46 6.39 -0.08 -10.30
CA ARG A 46 5.91 -1.34 -10.89
C ARG A 46 5.27 -2.25 -9.86
N ALA A 47 5.76 -2.26 -8.62
CA ALA A 47 5.16 -3.01 -7.52
C ALA A 47 3.81 -2.41 -7.09
N ILE A 48 3.73 -1.07 -6.98
CA ILE A 48 2.50 -0.32 -6.67
C ILE A 48 1.43 -0.58 -7.73
N GLU A 49 1.80 -0.61 -9.02
CA GLU A 49 0.89 -0.91 -10.13
C GLU A 49 0.36 -2.36 -10.08
N ALA A 50 1.20 -3.32 -9.68
CA ALA A 50 0.83 -4.74 -9.66
C ALA A 50 -0.08 -5.12 -8.47
N LEU A 51 0.18 -4.52 -7.30
CA LEU A 51 -0.48 -4.84 -6.04
C LEU A 51 -2.03 -4.88 -6.11
N PRO A 52 -2.74 -3.86 -6.64
CA PRO A 52 -4.20 -3.87 -6.66
C PRO A 52 -4.78 -5.03 -7.47
N HIS A 53 -4.09 -5.46 -8.53
CA HIS A 53 -4.54 -6.59 -9.35
C HIS A 53 -4.48 -7.91 -8.58
N VAL A 54 -3.45 -8.09 -7.75
CA VAL A 54 -3.36 -9.27 -6.88
C VAL A 54 -4.47 -9.26 -5.84
N PHE A 55 -4.74 -8.12 -5.20
CA PHE A 55 -5.84 -7.97 -4.25
C PHE A 55 -7.20 -8.25 -4.90
N GLU A 56 -7.46 -7.65 -6.06
CA GLU A 56 -8.74 -7.78 -6.77
C GLU A 56 -9.00 -9.23 -7.21
N GLN A 57 -7.97 -9.91 -7.71
CA GLN A 57 -8.13 -11.26 -8.25
C GLN A 57 -8.11 -12.35 -7.18
N TYR A 58 -7.24 -12.23 -6.18
CA TYR A 58 -6.95 -13.33 -5.26
C TYR A 58 -7.43 -13.07 -3.82
N LEU A 59 -7.70 -11.82 -3.42
CA LEU A 59 -8.09 -11.49 -2.04
C LEU A 59 -9.51 -10.92 -1.89
N LYS A 60 -10.25 -10.78 -3.00
CA LYS A 60 -11.59 -10.20 -3.02
C LYS A 60 -12.69 -11.12 -2.49
N ASP A 61 -12.60 -12.42 -2.76
CA ASP A 61 -13.62 -13.39 -2.32
C ASP A 61 -13.34 -13.85 -0.89
N ASP A 62 -14.22 -13.46 0.03
CA ASP A 62 -14.14 -13.78 1.46
C ASP A 62 -14.16 -15.28 1.77
N ASN A 63 -14.67 -16.10 0.83
CA ASN A 63 -14.75 -17.56 1.00
C ASN A 63 -13.46 -18.28 0.63
N LEU A 64 -12.52 -17.61 -0.04
CA LEU A 64 -11.21 -18.18 -0.34
C LEU A 64 -10.39 -18.33 0.93
N HIS A 65 -9.62 -19.41 1.00
CA HIS A 65 -8.74 -19.73 2.12
C HIS A 65 -7.31 -19.90 1.62
N TYR A 66 -6.36 -19.43 2.43
CA TYR A 66 -4.93 -19.58 2.24
C TYR A 66 -4.38 -20.25 3.49
N GLY A 67 -4.25 -21.58 3.45
CA GLY A 67 -4.04 -22.39 4.64
C GLY A 67 -5.18 -22.22 5.64
N ASN A 68 -4.86 -21.78 6.86
CA ASN A 68 -5.84 -21.65 7.96
C ASN A 68 -6.49 -20.25 8.06
N VAL A 69 -6.21 -19.33 7.14
CA VAL A 69 -6.77 -17.97 7.15
C VAL A 69 -7.66 -17.72 5.95
N THR A 70 -8.76 -16.99 6.16
CA THR A 70 -9.59 -16.52 5.05
C THR A 70 -8.87 -15.42 4.27
N ALA A 71 -9.22 -15.24 3.00
CA ALA A 71 -8.74 -14.12 2.20
C ALA A 71 -9.02 -12.77 2.87
N LYS A 72 -10.13 -12.68 3.62
CA LYS A 72 -10.47 -11.52 4.46
C LYS A 72 -9.49 -11.26 5.58
N GLN A 73 -9.21 -12.27 6.40
CA GLN A 73 -8.23 -12.13 7.47
C GLN A 73 -6.86 -11.78 6.90
N LYS A 74 -6.48 -12.41 5.78
CA LYS A 74 -5.21 -12.18 5.11
C LYS A 74 -5.06 -10.74 4.61
N ARG A 75 -6.03 -10.20 3.86
CA ARG A 75 -5.97 -8.80 3.39
C ARG A 75 -5.97 -7.81 4.55
N MET A 76 -6.69 -8.10 5.62
CA MET A 76 -6.68 -7.26 6.82
C MET A 76 -5.31 -7.21 7.48
N GLN A 77 -4.65 -8.36 7.63
CA GLN A 77 -3.28 -8.46 8.15
C GLN A 77 -2.26 -7.75 7.25
N LEU A 78 -2.44 -7.81 5.93
CA LEU A 78 -1.57 -7.10 4.98
C LEU A 78 -1.70 -5.58 5.13
N VAL A 79 -2.93 -5.05 5.25
CA VAL A 79 -3.13 -3.61 5.44
C VAL A 79 -2.54 -3.14 6.76
N GLU A 80 -2.74 -3.89 7.86
CA GLU A 80 -2.10 -3.61 9.15
C GLU A 80 -0.58 -3.60 9.04
N LYS A 81 0.00 -4.62 8.37
CA LYS A 81 1.44 -4.68 8.08
C LYS A 81 1.91 -3.45 7.30
N TYR A 82 1.17 -3.01 6.29
CA TYR A 82 1.54 -1.84 5.46
C TYR A 82 1.50 -0.55 6.26
N CYS A 83 0.45 -0.36 7.06
CA CYS A 83 0.33 0.77 8.00
C CYS A 83 1.49 0.80 9.00
N ASN A 84 1.90 -0.36 9.54
CA ASN A 84 3.04 -0.47 10.45
C ASN A 84 4.38 -0.07 9.79
N GLN A 85 4.53 -0.23 8.48
CA GLN A 85 5.75 0.23 7.79
C GLN A 85 5.84 1.75 7.69
N LEU A 86 4.71 2.47 7.78
CA LEU A 86 4.69 3.93 7.74
C LEU A 86 5.30 4.59 8.99
N SER A 87 5.38 3.87 10.11
CA SER A 87 6.02 4.35 11.32
C SER A 87 7.51 3.99 11.41
N ASN A 88 8.04 3.20 10.46
CA ASN A 88 9.42 2.70 10.52
C ASN A 88 10.45 3.85 10.45
N THR A 89 11.37 3.89 11.42
CA THR A 89 12.46 4.87 11.52
C THR A 89 13.86 4.22 11.43
N GLY A 90 13.95 2.95 11.05
CA GLY A 90 15.21 2.23 10.88
C GLY A 90 15.98 2.67 9.63
N VAL A 91 17.08 1.95 9.32
CA VAL A 91 18.00 2.28 8.22
C VAL A 91 17.30 2.41 6.87
N ASN A 92 16.31 1.56 6.60
CA ASN A 92 15.52 1.60 5.36
C ASN A 92 14.17 2.33 5.50
N GLY A 93 13.97 3.05 6.62
CA GLY A 93 12.69 3.64 6.99
C GLY A 93 12.14 4.61 5.94
N GLN A 94 13.01 5.39 5.29
CA GLN A 94 12.59 6.30 4.21
C GLN A 94 11.96 5.53 3.04
N PHE A 95 12.63 4.50 2.51
CA PHE A 95 12.12 3.74 1.37
C PHE A 95 10.89 2.92 1.71
N LEU A 96 10.83 2.36 2.94
CA LEU A 96 9.64 1.68 3.44
C LEU A 96 8.44 2.64 3.46
N ARG A 97 8.59 3.81 4.08
CA ARG A 97 7.51 4.81 4.13
C ARG A 97 7.06 5.23 2.73
N MET A 98 7.99 5.51 1.82
CA MET A 98 7.68 5.87 0.43
C MET A 98 6.88 4.78 -0.30
N GLY A 99 7.36 3.54 -0.27
CA GLY A 99 6.73 2.42 -0.96
C GLY A 99 5.36 2.06 -0.39
N TYR A 100 5.28 1.87 0.92
CA TYR A 100 4.04 1.44 1.57
C TYR A 100 2.97 2.54 1.60
N ALA A 101 3.35 3.82 1.64
CA ALA A 101 2.39 4.92 1.52
C ALA A 101 1.66 4.90 0.18
N ARG A 102 2.41 4.75 -0.91
CA ARG A 102 1.85 4.64 -2.26
C ARG A 102 1.11 3.33 -2.49
N ALA A 103 1.58 2.23 -1.89
CA ALA A 103 0.88 0.95 -1.93
C ALA A 103 -0.52 1.05 -1.32
N LEU A 104 -0.65 1.67 -0.14
CA LEU A 104 -1.94 1.94 0.50
C LEU A 104 -2.84 2.82 -0.37
N GLY A 105 -2.27 3.86 -1.00
CA GLY A 105 -2.96 4.70 -1.98
C GLY A 105 -3.55 3.94 -3.17
N ALA A 106 -2.86 2.90 -3.63
CA ALA A 106 -3.29 2.09 -4.78
C ALA A 106 -4.29 0.98 -4.43
N LEU A 107 -4.62 0.75 -3.15
CA LEU A 107 -5.48 -0.37 -2.76
C LEU A 107 -6.92 -0.20 -3.28
N PRO A 108 -7.59 -1.30 -3.70
CA PRO A 108 -8.98 -1.24 -4.14
C PRO A 108 -9.95 -0.75 -3.04
N LYS A 109 -11.06 -0.12 -3.47
CA LYS A 109 -12.08 0.42 -2.56
C LYS A 109 -12.60 -0.58 -1.53
N PHE A 110 -12.78 -1.86 -1.91
CA PHE A 110 -13.30 -2.88 -0.99
C PHE A 110 -12.35 -3.13 0.19
N VAL A 111 -11.04 -3.03 -0.04
CA VAL A 111 -10.02 -3.17 1.00
C VAL A 111 -10.01 -1.93 1.91
N LEU A 112 -9.97 -0.74 1.29
CA LEU A 112 -9.91 0.53 2.00
C LEU A 112 -11.16 0.75 2.87
N THR A 113 -12.33 0.30 2.44
CA THR A 113 -13.57 0.46 3.21
C THR A 113 -13.53 -0.32 4.53
N GLU A 114 -12.84 -1.47 4.59
CA GLU A 114 -12.76 -2.31 5.79
C GLU A 114 -11.84 -1.73 6.87
N GLN A 115 -10.82 -0.96 6.48
CA GLN A 115 -9.80 -0.43 7.40
C GLN A 115 -9.54 1.08 7.24
N MET A 116 -10.55 1.82 6.76
CA MET A 116 -10.42 3.24 6.40
C MET A 116 -9.77 4.09 7.49
N GLN A 117 -10.22 3.95 8.74
CA GLN A 117 -9.71 4.75 9.85
C GLN A 117 -8.22 4.49 10.11
N LEU A 118 -7.81 3.23 10.10
CA LEU A 118 -6.41 2.85 10.29
C LEU A 118 -5.54 3.42 9.18
N VAL A 119 -5.93 3.21 7.92
CA VAL A 119 -5.15 3.66 6.75
C VAL A 119 -5.00 5.18 6.73
N ILE A 120 -6.10 5.92 6.91
CA ILE A 120 -6.08 7.39 6.92
C ILE A 120 -5.19 7.89 8.06
N GLN A 121 -5.36 7.37 9.27
CA GLN A 121 -4.59 7.80 10.43
C GLN A 121 -3.09 7.53 10.25
N SER A 122 -2.73 6.32 9.79
CA SER A 122 -1.33 5.97 9.54
C SER A 122 -0.67 6.83 8.46
N LEU A 123 -1.41 7.19 7.40
CA LEU A 123 -0.91 8.10 6.37
C LEU A 123 -0.72 9.53 6.92
N ILE A 124 -1.68 10.06 7.69
CA ILE A 124 -1.56 11.37 8.36
C ILE A 124 -0.36 11.38 9.31
N ASP A 125 -0.16 10.33 10.10
CA ASP A 125 0.98 10.25 11.01
C ASP A 125 2.32 10.19 10.24
N CYS A 126 2.33 9.55 9.08
CA CYS A 126 3.50 9.51 8.20
C CYS A 126 3.84 10.87 7.56
N THR A 127 2.89 11.81 7.47
CA THR A 127 3.19 13.17 6.96
C THR A 127 3.86 14.06 8.02
N LYS A 128 3.81 13.67 9.30
CA LYS A 128 4.38 14.49 10.38
C LYS A 128 5.91 14.41 10.38
N VAL A 129 6.54 15.53 10.67
CA VAL A 129 7.97 15.60 10.92
C VAL A 129 8.25 15.08 12.33
N THR A 130 9.09 14.06 12.46
CA THR A 130 9.48 13.47 13.75
C THR A 130 10.99 13.48 13.93
N GLU A 131 11.45 13.23 15.16
CA GLU A 131 12.86 12.91 15.39
C GLU A 131 13.28 11.71 14.53
N GLY A 132 14.45 11.78 13.91
CA GLY A 132 14.96 10.77 12.98
C GLY A 132 14.42 10.84 11.54
N THR A 133 13.36 11.62 11.25
CA THR A 133 12.74 11.67 9.90
C THR A 133 12.78 13.06 9.25
N GLN A 134 13.49 14.01 9.86
CA GLN A 134 13.57 15.42 9.46
C GLN A 134 13.88 15.59 7.96
N THR A 135 14.87 14.84 7.46
CA THR A 135 15.34 14.90 6.07
C THR A 135 14.52 14.07 5.08
N TRP A 136 13.52 13.31 5.54
CA TRP A 136 12.74 12.38 4.70
C TRP A 136 11.53 13.06 4.04
N ALA A 137 11.76 14.19 3.38
CA ALA A 137 10.70 14.95 2.73
C ALA A 137 9.97 14.15 1.64
N GLU A 138 10.67 13.28 0.91
CA GLU A 138 10.08 12.43 -0.13
C GLU A 138 9.08 11.41 0.44
N ALA A 139 9.38 10.84 1.61
CA ALA A 139 8.47 9.93 2.30
C ALA A 139 7.19 10.65 2.74
N ARG A 140 7.32 11.88 3.26
CA ARG A 140 6.15 12.72 3.62
C ARG A 140 5.31 13.08 2.41
N ARG A 141 5.95 13.44 1.29
CA ARG A 141 5.27 13.69 0.02
C ARG A 141 4.48 12.45 -0.43
N ASP A 142 5.10 11.28 -0.41
CA ASP A 142 4.44 10.04 -0.84
C ASP A 142 3.27 9.64 0.09
N ALA A 143 3.36 9.95 1.38
CA ALA A 143 2.23 9.82 2.32
C ALA A 143 1.05 10.75 1.98
N VAL A 144 1.31 12.00 1.59
CA VAL A 144 0.26 12.93 1.14
C VAL A 144 -0.39 12.43 -0.16
N VAL A 145 0.42 11.93 -1.10
CA VAL A 145 -0.11 11.36 -2.35
C VAL A 145 -0.96 10.14 -2.07
N GLY A 146 -0.47 9.20 -1.24
CA GLY A 146 -1.23 8.01 -0.84
C GLY A 146 -2.55 8.37 -0.16
N LEU A 147 -2.55 9.36 0.75
CA LEU A 147 -3.76 9.85 1.41
C LEU A 147 -4.76 10.43 0.39
N THR A 148 -4.27 11.19 -0.58
CA THR A 148 -5.10 11.75 -1.66
C THR A 148 -5.73 10.63 -2.50
N GLU A 149 -4.95 9.61 -2.88
CA GLU A 149 -5.41 8.44 -3.65
C GLU A 149 -6.47 7.63 -2.87
N VAL A 150 -6.27 7.43 -1.55
CA VAL A 150 -7.26 6.80 -0.66
C VAL A 150 -8.56 7.60 -0.63
N CYS A 151 -8.48 8.92 -0.43
CA CYS A 151 -9.66 9.77 -0.39
C CYS A 151 -10.42 9.79 -1.72
N GLN A 152 -9.72 9.78 -2.84
CA GLN A 152 -10.32 9.66 -4.18
C GLN A 152 -11.03 8.31 -4.36
N THR A 153 -10.36 7.22 -4.00
CA THR A 153 -10.90 5.85 -4.14
C THR A 153 -12.14 5.63 -3.28
N LEU A 154 -12.18 6.22 -2.09
CA LEU A 154 -13.33 6.17 -1.18
C LEU A 154 -14.45 7.15 -1.57
N GLY A 155 -14.17 8.15 -2.42
CA GLY A 155 -15.13 9.19 -2.81
C GLY A 155 -15.29 10.30 -1.78
N LEU A 156 -14.29 10.55 -0.94
CA LEU A 156 -14.28 11.58 0.11
C LEU A 156 -14.03 13.00 -0.44
N GLY A 157 -13.77 13.13 -1.75
CA GLY A 157 -13.43 14.39 -2.43
C GLY A 157 -14.47 15.51 -2.30
N CYS A 158 -15.70 15.22 -1.87
CA CYS A 158 -16.73 16.24 -1.64
C CYS A 158 -16.51 17.07 -0.36
N GLY A 159 -15.54 16.73 0.51
CA GLY A 159 -15.36 17.38 1.82
C GLY A 159 -13.92 17.62 2.29
N LEU A 160 -12.92 17.19 1.52
CA LEU A 160 -11.51 17.28 1.93
C LEU A 160 -10.95 18.70 1.98
N GLU A 161 -11.56 19.66 1.27
CA GLU A 161 -11.12 21.07 1.22
C GLU A 161 -10.96 21.69 2.62
N ARG A 162 -11.74 21.24 3.59
CA ARG A 162 -11.70 21.76 4.97
C ARG A 162 -10.45 21.32 5.75
N HIS A 163 -9.83 20.21 5.38
CA HIS A 163 -8.67 19.63 6.09
C HIS A 163 -7.34 19.93 5.37
N VAL A 164 -7.40 20.51 4.16
CA VAL A 164 -6.21 20.94 3.40
C VAL A 164 -5.36 21.93 4.19
N CYS A 165 -5.96 22.78 5.02
CA CYS A 165 -5.22 23.71 5.88
C CYS A 165 -4.32 22.98 6.89
N GLU A 166 -4.81 21.90 7.52
CA GLU A 166 -4.04 21.14 8.50
C GLU A 166 -2.91 20.34 7.84
N MET A 167 -3.15 19.83 6.63
CA MET A 167 -2.12 19.16 5.83
C MET A 167 -1.01 20.13 5.38
N ARG A 168 -1.37 21.38 5.07
CA ARG A 168 -0.40 22.40 4.66
C ARG A 168 0.53 22.80 5.81
N THR A 169 0.03 22.89 7.04
CA THR A 169 0.87 23.16 8.22
C THR A 169 1.77 22.00 8.60
N ALA A 170 1.39 20.75 8.29
CA ALA A 170 2.25 19.59 8.54
C ALA A 170 3.43 19.44 7.56
N LEU A 171 3.37 20.14 6.42
CA LEU A 171 4.38 20.11 5.36
C LEU A 171 5.43 21.23 5.46
N LEU A 172 5.23 22.21 6.35
CA LEU A 172 6.14 23.32 6.65
C LEU A 172 6.86 23.07 7.98
#